data_AF-A0A9X1HZH9-F1
#
_entry.id   AF-A0A9X1HZH9-F1
#
_cell.length_a   1.000
_cell.length_b   1.000
_cell.length_c   1.000
_cell.angle_alpha   90.00
_cell.angle_beta   90.00
_cell.angle_gamma   90.00
#
_symmetry.space_group_name_H-M   'P 1'
#
loop_
_entity.id
_entity.type
_entity.pdbx_description
1 polymer ?
#
loop_
_entity_poly.entity_id
_entity_poly.type
_entity_poly.pdbx_seq_one_letter_code
_entity_poly.pdbx_strand_id
1 'polypeptide(L)'
;MTLTKNNIIKLILSSIIIFAVSCNKEEIGFSEKNDTNIYIIPEYNETYNDSILKAVLHEELTILNTSFLKDATTKSDGEMEIDKSNPKKVYVHYLPWFQSKDYDGYWGQHWTMTNRNPDNLDQNGLQEIASYYNPLIGPYSSSDPDLQEYHFLLMKLSGIDGVIFDWYGSRDIHDYGLIKQATETFIPKLENVGLDFSIMYEDRVAYINIDGNESTPVERAKKDFNYIKQEYFTSSNYLEFNGNKIISVFGPHYLTNAHEWGAINSVFNTSDTPSLISLWGLSNNLGGYFNGEFLWVAPDHLAAQDYFYNTYANTNEINIGSTYPGFKSYYAEGGWSDGINNWELPENNGLTFIETLNNSSLKSADFIQLITWNDFGEGTMLEPTAQFGYKYLTMLQEYTGSKFDENDLATATKLYNARKTYNNNPRIQNILNNSYIYMKQLKINRVNRILQAIDRYHESI
;
A
#
# COMPACT_ATOMS: atom_id res chain seq x y z
N MET A 1 77.03 -46.04 -1.00
CA MET A 1 77.50 -45.49 -2.29
C MET A 1 77.17 -44.00 -2.29
N THR A 2 78.18 -43.21 -1.89
CA THR A 2 78.55 -41.84 -2.30
C THR A 2 77.55 -40.93 -3.05
N LEU A 3 77.32 -39.72 -2.50
CA LEU A 3 77.45 -38.35 -3.10
C LEU A 3 76.97 -38.12 -4.56
N THR A 4 76.21 -37.08 -4.94
CA THR A 4 76.60 -35.65 -4.97
C THR A 4 75.46 -34.71 -5.42
N LYS A 5 75.59 -33.43 -5.03
CA LYS A 5 74.94 -32.20 -5.51
C LYS A 5 75.28 -31.81 -6.97
N ASN A 6 74.42 -30.93 -7.53
CA ASN A 6 74.66 -29.77 -8.44
C ASN A 6 74.24 -29.84 -9.92
N ASN A 7 73.26 -28.96 -10.24
CA ASN A 7 73.14 -28.00 -11.35
C ASN A 7 73.65 -28.35 -12.75
N ILE A 8 72.77 -28.20 -13.76
CA ILE A 8 73.00 -27.36 -14.95
C ILE A 8 71.65 -27.03 -15.64
N ILE A 9 71.53 -25.75 -15.95
CA ILE A 9 70.49 -25.02 -16.69
C ILE A 9 70.34 -25.53 -18.13
N LYS A 10 69.10 -25.64 -18.63
CA LYS A 10 68.77 -25.31 -20.03
C LYS A 10 67.32 -24.81 -20.17
N LEU A 11 67.22 -23.54 -20.57
CA LEU A 11 66.05 -22.81 -21.06
C LEU A 11 65.23 -23.61 -22.09
N ILE A 12 63.90 -23.63 -21.90
CA ILE A 12 62.95 -23.43 -23.01
C ILE A 12 61.88 -22.47 -22.49
N LEU A 13 61.91 -21.25 -23.04
CA LEU A 13 60.83 -20.26 -22.91
C LEU A 13 59.59 -20.79 -23.63
N SER A 14 58.47 -20.86 -22.94
CA SER A 14 57.16 -20.63 -23.54
C SER A 14 56.39 -19.64 -22.69
N SER A 15 56.09 -18.51 -23.31
CA SER A 15 55.45 -17.34 -22.74
C SER A 15 54.00 -17.66 -22.38
N ILE A 16 53.68 -17.75 -21.09
CA ILE A 16 52.31 -17.61 -20.60
C ILE A 16 52.20 -16.18 -20.05
N ILE A 17 51.56 -15.33 -20.85
CA ILE A 17 51.15 -13.98 -20.45
C ILE A 17 50.03 -14.16 -19.43
N ILE A 18 50.36 -14.05 -18.15
CA ILE A 18 49.40 -13.83 -17.08
C ILE A 18 49.08 -12.35 -17.11
N PHE A 19 47.90 -11.98 -17.63
CA PHE A 19 47.33 -10.67 -17.38
C PHE A 19 46.95 -10.60 -15.90
N ALA A 20 47.87 -10.10 -15.09
CA ALA A 20 47.55 -9.56 -13.78
C ALA A 20 46.79 -8.24 -14.01
N VAL A 21 45.46 -8.34 -14.18
CA VAL A 21 44.61 -7.17 -14.01
C VAL A 21 44.56 -6.91 -12.51
N SER A 22 45.35 -5.92 -12.12
CA SER A 22 45.19 -5.16 -10.89
C SER A 22 43.78 -4.59 -10.84
N CYS A 23 42.81 -5.36 -10.31
CA CYS A 23 41.60 -4.75 -9.78
C CYS A 23 42.00 -4.08 -8.47
N ASN A 24 42.26 -2.78 -8.54
CA ASN A 24 42.12 -1.90 -7.40
C ASN A 24 40.80 -2.25 -6.73
N LYS A 25 40.85 -2.72 -5.48
CA LYS A 25 39.74 -2.49 -4.56
C LYS A 25 39.68 -0.97 -4.40
N GLU A 26 38.92 -0.32 -5.27
CA GLU A 26 38.24 0.89 -4.84
C GLU A 26 37.34 0.43 -3.68
N GLU A 27 37.79 0.70 -2.47
CA GLU A 27 36.88 0.94 -1.37
C GLU A 27 35.96 2.06 -1.87
N ILE A 28 34.83 1.67 -2.46
CA ILE A 28 33.68 2.56 -2.55
C ILE A 28 33.28 2.75 -1.10
N GLY A 29 33.86 3.76 -0.47
CA GLY A 29 33.35 4.31 0.76
C GLY A 29 31.92 4.71 0.46
N PHE A 30 30.97 3.89 0.87
CA PHE A 30 29.63 4.37 1.16
C PHE A 30 29.82 5.36 2.30
N SER A 31 30.03 6.63 1.96
CA SER A 31 29.68 7.67 2.89
C SER A 31 28.17 7.53 3.06
N GLU A 32 27.72 7.14 4.25
CA GLU A 32 26.44 7.56 4.76
C GLU A 32 26.44 9.09 4.78
N LYS A 33 26.22 9.69 3.61
CA LYS A 33 25.61 11.01 3.59
C LYS A 33 24.17 10.74 3.97
N ASN A 34 23.81 11.17 5.17
CA ASN A 34 22.45 11.57 5.47
C ASN A 34 22.07 12.63 4.42
N ASP A 35 21.61 12.19 3.25
CA ASP A 35 21.03 13.07 2.27
C ASP A 35 19.67 13.47 2.83
N THR A 36 19.68 14.61 3.52
CA THR A 36 18.53 15.38 3.99
C THR A 36 17.67 15.91 2.83
N ASN A 37 17.72 15.28 1.66
CA ASN A 37 17.01 15.71 0.47
C ASN A 37 15.58 15.17 0.56
N ILE A 38 14.68 16.02 1.02
CA ILE A 38 13.25 15.78 0.88
C ILE A 38 12.93 15.76 -0.62
N TYR A 39 12.17 14.75 -1.00
CA TYR A 39 11.61 14.62 -2.32
C TYR A 39 10.70 15.80 -2.65
N ILE A 40 10.93 16.39 -3.82
CA ILE A 40 10.11 17.48 -4.36
C ILE A 40 9.25 16.89 -5.46
N ILE A 41 7.94 17.12 -5.39
CA ILE A 41 7.01 16.72 -6.44
C ILE A 41 7.49 17.32 -7.79
N PRO A 42 7.68 16.50 -8.85
CA PRO A 42 8.17 16.99 -10.11
C PRO A 42 7.28 18.08 -10.69
N GLU A 43 7.88 19.06 -11.34
CA GLU A 43 7.16 20.06 -12.13
C GLU A 43 6.36 19.40 -13.27
N TYR A 44 5.50 20.16 -13.95
CA TYR A 44 4.83 19.63 -15.14
C TYR A 44 5.84 19.32 -16.24
N ASN A 45 5.77 18.11 -16.81
CA ASN A 45 6.61 17.70 -17.95
C ASN A 45 6.49 18.62 -19.17
N GLU A 46 5.29 19.17 -19.39
CA GLU A 46 5.02 20.11 -20.46
C GLU A 46 4.34 21.35 -19.89
N THR A 47 4.88 22.52 -20.22
CA THR A 47 4.30 23.82 -19.90
C THR A 47 3.54 24.36 -21.09
N TYR A 48 2.30 24.79 -20.90
CA TYR A 48 1.45 25.30 -21.97
C TYR A 48 1.36 26.83 -21.96
N ASN A 49 1.24 27.44 -23.15
CA ASN A 49 1.06 28.89 -23.27
C ASN A 49 -0.36 29.33 -22.88
N ASP A 50 -0.53 30.64 -22.68
CA ASP A 50 -1.80 31.25 -22.23
C ASP A 50 -2.97 30.95 -23.15
N SER A 51 -2.75 30.83 -24.45
CA SER A 51 -3.83 30.53 -25.39
C SER A 51 -4.39 29.13 -25.16
N ILE A 52 -3.53 28.14 -24.91
CA ILE A 52 -3.94 26.75 -24.65
C ILE A 52 -4.63 26.65 -23.29
N LEU A 53 -4.04 27.26 -22.25
CA LEU A 53 -4.58 27.22 -20.89
C LEU A 53 -5.94 27.93 -20.79
N LYS A 54 -6.11 29.08 -21.46
CA LYS A 54 -7.41 29.77 -21.51
C LYS A 54 -8.45 28.99 -22.29
N ALA A 55 -8.05 28.30 -23.36
CA ALA A 55 -8.96 27.47 -24.15
C ALA A 55 -9.50 26.30 -23.31
N VAL A 56 -8.63 25.54 -22.63
CA VAL A 56 -9.08 24.41 -21.78
C VAL A 56 -9.94 24.91 -20.62
N LEU A 57 -9.59 26.03 -19.99
CA LEU A 57 -10.40 26.60 -18.92
C LEU A 57 -11.78 27.05 -19.41
N HIS A 58 -11.84 27.67 -20.60
CA HIS A 58 -13.11 28.05 -21.21
C HIS A 58 -13.99 26.83 -21.54
N GLU A 59 -13.39 25.73 -22.01
CA GLU A 59 -14.10 24.46 -22.21
C GLU A 59 -14.70 23.94 -20.89
N GLU A 60 -13.91 23.85 -19.82
CA GLU A 60 -14.38 23.37 -18.51
C GLU A 60 -15.51 24.26 -17.94
N LEU A 61 -15.35 25.58 -18.02
CA LEU A 61 -16.40 26.51 -17.59
C LEU A 61 -17.68 26.37 -18.43
N THR A 62 -17.55 26.06 -19.73
CA THR A 62 -18.70 25.80 -20.60
C THR A 62 -19.40 24.48 -20.24
N ILE A 63 -18.64 23.43 -19.95
CA ILE A 63 -19.16 22.14 -19.47
C ILE A 63 -19.93 22.35 -18.16
N LEU A 64 -19.36 23.08 -17.20
CA LEU A 64 -20.04 23.40 -15.95
C LEU A 64 -21.36 24.13 -16.17
N ASN A 65 -21.36 25.21 -16.97
CA ASN A 65 -22.57 25.99 -17.21
C ASN A 65 -23.67 25.20 -17.95
N THR A 66 -23.29 24.18 -18.72
CA THR A 66 -24.25 23.32 -19.44
C THR A 66 -24.73 22.13 -18.62
N SER A 67 -23.91 21.60 -17.71
CA SER A 67 -24.32 20.54 -16.77
C SER A 67 -25.29 21.05 -15.70
N PHE A 68 -25.19 22.31 -15.25
CA PHE A 68 -26.20 22.94 -14.39
C PHE A 68 -27.61 23.04 -15.02
N LEU A 69 -27.75 22.82 -16.34
CA LEU A 69 -29.02 22.88 -17.07
C LEU A 69 -29.65 21.50 -17.32
N LYS A 70 -29.02 20.40 -16.92
CA LYS A 70 -29.58 19.04 -16.98
C LYS A 70 -29.51 18.41 -15.60
N ASP A 71 -30.64 17.94 -15.08
CA ASP A 71 -30.67 17.14 -13.85
C ASP A 71 -29.57 16.07 -13.89
N ALA A 72 -28.76 16.04 -12.83
CA ALA A 72 -27.60 15.18 -12.66
C ALA A 72 -28.04 13.71 -12.50
N THR A 73 -28.48 13.10 -13.59
CA THR A 73 -28.74 11.66 -13.67
C THR A 73 -27.96 11.08 -14.85
N THR A 74 -26.67 10.84 -14.66
CA THR A 74 -25.83 9.98 -15.51
C THR A 74 -24.87 9.24 -14.59
N LYS A 75 -25.21 8.01 -14.16
CA LYS A 75 -24.78 6.72 -14.75
C LYS A 75 -23.27 6.62 -14.94
N SER A 76 -22.70 5.68 -14.19
CA SER A 76 -21.29 5.25 -14.13
C SER A 76 -20.47 5.54 -15.38
N ASP A 77 -19.65 6.59 -15.30
CA ASP A 77 -18.41 6.65 -16.08
C ASP A 77 -17.62 5.41 -15.70
N GLY A 78 -17.32 4.54 -16.67
CA GLY A 78 -16.75 3.20 -16.46
C GLY A 78 -15.54 3.16 -15.53
N GLU A 79 -15.20 1.96 -15.09
CA GLU A 79 -14.04 1.68 -14.24
C GLU A 79 -12.72 2.17 -14.89
N MET A 80 -11.70 2.41 -14.06
CA MET A 80 -10.39 2.84 -14.54
C MET A 80 -9.60 1.63 -15.00
N GLU A 81 -9.71 1.24 -16.26
CA GLU A 81 -8.99 0.07 -16.79
C GLU A 81 -7.52 0.39 -17.05
N ILE A 82 -6.62 -0.49 -16.59
CA ILE A 82 -5.17 -0.33 -16.74
C ILE A 82 -4.61 -1.56 -17.46
N ASP A 83 -3.99 -1.33 -18.61
CA ASP A 83 -3.24 -2.38 -19.31
C ASP A 83 -2.04 -2.82 -18.47
N LYS A 84 -1.93 -4.13 -18.24
CA LYS A 84 -0.82 -4.73 -17.50
C LYS A 84 -0.29 -5.96 -18.21
N SER A 85 0.97 -6.32 -17.94
CA SER A 85 1.63 -7.50 -18.50
C SER A 85 2.12 -8.48 -17.45
N ASN A 86 2.05 -8.14 -16.15
CA ASN A 86 2.43 -9.06 -15.09
C ASN A 86 1.48 -10.26 -14.98
N PRO A 87 2.02 -11.44 -14.67
CA PRO A 87 1.22 -12.67 -14.64
C PRO A 87 0.36 -12.82 -13.39
N LYS A 88 0.70 -12.13 -12.30
CA LYS A 88 0.06 -12.29 -10.99
C LYS A 88 -0.70 -11.03 -10.59
N LYS A 89 -1.89 -11.19 -10.05
CA LYS A 89 -2.62 -10.08 -9.41
C LYS A 89 -1.82 -9.53 -8.23
N VAL A 90 -1.93 -8.23 -8.00
CA VAL A 90 -1.21 -7.49 -6.95
C VAL A 90 -2.23 -6.76 -6.09
N TYR A 91 -2.31 -7.13 -4.81
CA TYR A 91 -3.13 -6.47 -3.81
C TYR A 91 -2.25 -5.81 -2.78
N VAL A 92 -2.72 -4.73 -2.16
CA VAL A 92 -1.96 -4.02 -1.13
C VAL A 92 -2.67 -4.07 0.21
N HIS A 93 -1.92 -4.38 1.27
CA HIS A 93 -2.44 -4.29 2.63
C HIS A 93 -2.60 -2.83 3.05
N TYR A 94 -3.76 -2.46 3.59
CA TYR A 94 -4.10 -1.06 3.88
C TYR A 94 -4.59 -0.88 5.32
N LEU A 95 -4.11 0.18 5.96
CA LEU A 95 -4.40 0.54 7.34
C LEU A 95 -5.36 1.75 7.35
N PRO A 96 -6.67 1.57 7.58
CA PRO A 96 -7.66 2.65 7.51
C PRO A 96 -7.84 3.36 8.85
N TRP A 97 -6.75 3.68 9.54
CA TRP A 97 -6.78 4.08 10.96
C TRP A 97 -6.31 5.52 11.25
N PHE A 98 -6.03 6.33 10.24
CA PHE A 98 -5.46 7.67 10.44
C PHE A 98 -6.54 8.75 10.59
N GLN A 99 -6.33 9.73 11.47
CA GLN A 99 -7.19 10.92 11.63
C GLN A 99 -6.35 12.20 11.62
N SER A 100 -6.77 13.21 10.86
CA SER A 100 -6.10 14.51 10.79
C SER A 100 -6.90 15.61 11.45
N LYS A 101 -6.19 16.63 11.95
CA LYS A 101 -6.82 17.75 12.65
C LYS A 101 -7.78 18.54 11.76
N ASP A 102 -7.45 18.73 10.49
CA ASP A 102 -8.26 19.54 9.58
C ASP A 102 -9.57 18.84 9.15
N TYR A 103 -9.60 17.51 9.16
CA TYR A 103 -10.77 16.72 8.76
C TYR A 103 -11.57 16.22 9.96
N ASP A 104 -10.88 15.62 10.94
CA ASP A 104 -11.50 14.98 12.11
C ASP A 104 -11.56 15.90 13.34
N GLY A 105 -10.88 17.04 13.30
CA GLY A 105 -10.80 18.00 14.42
C GLY A 105 -9.71 17.68 15.45
N TYR A 106 -8.98 16.58 15.30
CA TYR A 106 -7.88 16.17 16.17
C TYR A 106 -6.84 15.31 15.42
N TRP A 107 -5.63 15.17 15.98
CA TRP A 107 -4.63 14.22 15.49
C TRP A 107 -4.87 12.83 16.10
N GLY A 108 -5.10 11.83 15.24
CA GLY A 108 -5.32 10.45 15.66
C GLY A 108 -4.09 9.79 16.26
N GLN A 109 -4.30 8.78 17.09
CA GLN A 109 -3.25 8.10 17.84
C GLN A 109 -2.19 7.43 16.94
N HIS A 110 -2.54 7.08 15.70
CA HIS A 110 -1.61 6.51 14.73
C HIS A 110 -0.64 7.53 14.13
N TRP A 111 -0.91 8.84 14.26
CA TRP A 111 0.06 9.90 13.95
C TRP A 111 0.85 10.35 15.17
N THR A 112 0.30 10.24 16.38
CA THR A 112 0.92 10.78 17.59
C THR A 112 1.68 9.73 18.40
N MET A 113 1.24 8.47 18.32
CA MET A 113 1.46 7.46 19.36
C MET A 113 1.38 8.10 20.76
N THR A 114 2.36 7.87 21.63
CA THR A 114 2.37 8.45 22.99
C THR A 114 2.99 9.85 23.05
N ASN A 115 3.85 10.22 22.10
CA ASN A 115 4.83 11.28 22.31
C ASN A 115 5.14 12.19 21.10
N ARG A 116 4.36 12.12 20.02
CA ARG A 116 4.50 13.00 18.84
C ARG A 116 3.33 13.96 18.73
N ASN A 117 3.59 15.13 18.15
CA ASN A 117 2.58 16.15 17.93
C ASN A 117 2.70 16.74 16.52
N PRO A 118 1.82 16.36 15.57
CA PRO A 118 1.90 16.83 14.19
C PRO A 118 1.65 18.34 13.99
N ASP A 119 1.28 19.09 15.03
CA ASP A 119 1.31 20.57 14.99
C ASP A 119 2.74 21.13 14.98
N ASN A 120 3.74 20.34 15.41
CA ASN A 120 5.14 20.72 15.37
C ASN A 120 5.74 20.38 13.99
N LEU A 121 6.60 21.26 13.49
CA LEU A 121 7.36 21.08 12.26
C LEU A 121 8.86 20.98 12.57
N ASP A 122 9.58 20.14 11.84
CA ASP A 122 11.03 20.12 11.87
C ASP A 122 11.65 21.25 11.02
N GLN A 123 12.99 21.29 10.95
CA GLN A 123 13.74 22.29 10.16
C GLN A 123 13.44 22.26 8.64
N ASN A 124 12.84 21.17 8.20
CA ASN A 124 12.57 20.80 6.83
C ASN A 124 11.08 21.01 6.46
N GLY A 125 10.26 21.44 7.42
CA GLY A 125 8.83 21.65 7.26
C GLY A 125 8.00 20.37 7.34
N LEU A 126 8.59 19.25 7.76
CA LEU A 126 7.88 17.99 7.96
C LEU A 126 7.26 17.96 9.35
N GLN A 127 6.06 17.39 9.44
CA GLN A 127 5.32 17.28 10.70
C GLN A 127 5.93 16.22 11.61
N GLU A 128 5.98 16.52 12.90
CA GLU A 128 6.41 15.57 13.93
C GLU A 128 5.34 14.49 14.12
N ILE A 129 5.47 13.39 13.38
CA ILE A 129 4.59 12.23 13.44
C ILE A 129 5.31 11.02 14.05
N ALA A 130 4.55 9.99 14.42
CA ALA A 130 5.04 8.72 14.94
C ALA A 130 5.52 7.77 13.84
N SER A 131 6.45 8.26 13.02
CA SER A 131 7.11 7.50 11.96
C SER A 131 8.45 8.15 11.60
N TYR A 132 9.37 7.37 11.04
CA TYR A 132 10.57 7.90 10.38
C TYR A 132 10.30 8.42 8.96
N TYR A 133 9.09 8.19 8.44
CA TYR A 133 8.73 8.49 7.06
C TYR A 133 7.46 9.35 7.03
N ASN A 134 7.53 10.53 6.42
CA ASN A 134 6.39 11.43 6.31
C ASN A 134 5.67 11.18 5.00
N PRO A 135 4.34 10.99 4.98
CA PRO A 135 3.58 10.94 3.74
C PRO A 135 3.91 12.18 2.88
N LEU A 136 4.02 12.01 1.56
CA LEU A 136 4.39 13.09 0.64
C LEU A 136 3.36 14.24 0.67
N ILE A 137 2.11 13.92 1.00
CA ILE A 137 1.00 14.87 1.15
C ILE A 137 0.76 15.33 2.60
N GLY A 138 1.62 14.94 3.54
CA GLY A 138 1.43 15.15 4.97
C GLY A 138 0.47 14.14 5.65
N PRO A 139 0.37 14.14 6.99
CA PRO A 139 -0.54 13.29 7.73
C PRO A 139 -1.99 13.67 7.44
N TYR A 140 -2.80 12.65 7.24
CA TYR A 140 -4.14 12.74 6.66
C TYR A 140 -5.19 12.01 7.50
N SER A 141 -6.46 12.13 7.10
CA SER A 141 -7.55 11.32 7.61
C SER A 141 -7.90 10.21 6.64
N SER A 142 -7.98 8.97 7.09
CA SER A 142 -8.44 7.84 6.28
C SER A 142 -9.87 8.02 5.76
N SER A 143 -10.67 8.89 6.39
CA SER A 143 -12.04 9.20 5.99
C SER A 143 -12.16 10.40 5.02
N ASP A 144 -11.05 11.04 4.66
CA ASP A 144 -11.03 12.17 3.73
C ASP A 144 -11.30 11.71 2.29
N PRO A 145 -12.41 12.13 1.64
CA PRO A 145 -12.73 11.67 0.30
C PRO A 145 -11.65 12.02 -0.74
N ASP A 146 -10.94 13.15 -0.59
CA ASP A 146 -9.91 13.53 -1.56
C ASP A 146 -8.69 12.62 -1.44
N LEU A 147 -8.37 12.17 -0.22
CA LEU A 147 -7.30 11.20 0.04
C LEU A 147 -7.61 9.86 -0.64
N GLN A 148 -8.84 9.40 -0.51
CA GLN A 148 -9.28 8.12 -1.06
C GLN A 148 -9.19 8.12 -2.59
N GLU A 149 -9.56 9.22 -3.25
CA GLU A 149 -9.35 9.40 -4.69
C GLU A 149 -7.85 9.36 -5.03
N TYR A 150 -7.04 10.10 -4.29
CA TYR A 150 -5.59 10.17 -4.48
C TYR A 150 -4.94 8.78 -4.39
N HIS A 151 -5.19 8.05 -3.31
CA HIS A 151 -4.65 6.70 -3.11
C HIS A 151 -5.06 5.75 -4.24
N PHE A 152 -6.33 5.73 -4.61
CA PHE A 152 -6.81 4.83 -5.66
C PHE A 152 -6.29 5.19 -7.05
N LEU A 153 -6.13 6.48 -7.37
CA LEU A 153 -5.46 6.88 -8.59
C LEU A 153 -4.01 6.36 -8.63
N LEU A 154 -3.25 6.54 -7.55
CA LEU A 154 -1.88 6.02 -7.48
C LEU A 154 -1.85 4.50 -7.61
N MET A 155 -2.71 3.79 -6.88
CA MET A 155 -2.80 2.33 -6.95
C MET A 155 -3.07 1.84 -8.37
N LYS A 156 -4.07 2.43 -9.07
CA LYS A 156 -4.39 2.07 -10.46
C LYS A 156 -3.22 2.38 -11.40
N LEU A 157 -2.63 3.57 -11.32
CA LEU A 157 -1.49 3.95 -12.17
C LEU A 157 -0.25 3.07 -11.94
N SER A 158 -0.10 2.50 -10.74
CA SER A 158 0.95 1.53 -10.41
C SER A 158 0.59 0.07 -10.74
N GLY A 159 -0.62 -0.19 -11.22
CA GLY A 159 -1.07 -1.53 -11.61
C GLY A 159 -1.55 -2.44 -10.47
N ILE A 160 -1.87 -1.87 -9.30
CA ILE A 160 -2.50 -2.58 -8.18
C ILE A 160 -3.94 -2.94 -8.56
N ASP A 161 -4.33 -4.17 -8.24
CA ASP A 161 -5.66 -4.75 -8.54
C ASP A 161 -6.68 -4.57 -7.42
N GLY A 162 -6.23 -4.39 -6.18
CA GLY A 162 -7.14 -4.22 -5.06
C GLY A 162 -6.47 -4.04 -3.71
N VAL A 163 -7.29 -3.99 -2.68
CA VAL A 163 -6.89 -3.65 -1.31
C VAL A 163 -7.30 -4.74 -0.32
N ILE A 164 -6.39 -5.10 0.58
CA ILE A 164 -6.68 -5.96 1.73
C ILE A 164 -6.74 -5.03 2.95
N PHE A 165 -7.94 -4.73 3.44
CA PHE A 165 -8.12 -3.83 4.58
C PHE A 165 -7.83 -4.55 5.89
N ASP A 166 -6.94 -3.98 6.70
CA ASP A 166 -6.82 -4.37 8.11
C ASP A 166 -8.08 -3.96 8.86
N TRP A 167 -8.68 -4.88 9.61
CA TRP A 167 -10.02 -4.68 10.17
C TRP A 167 -10.16 -5.26 11.59
N TYR A 168 -10.62 -4.40 12.49
CA TYR A 168 -10.57 -4.62 13.94
C TYR A 168 -11.91 -5.03 14.58
N GLY A 169 -12.91 -5.37 13.77
CA GLY A 169 -14.21 -5.80 14.29
C GLY A 169 -15.31 -4.75 14.13
N SER A 170 -16.53 -5.22 14.38
CA SER A 170 -17.77 -4.45 14.24
C SER A 170 -18.06 -3.53 15.43
N ARG A 171 -17.40 -3.77 16.57
CA ARG A 171 -17.63 -3.08 17.85
C ARG A 171 -16.93 -1.72 17.89
N ASP A 172 -17.46 -0.81 18.69
CA ASP A 172 -16.89 0.52 18.90
C ASP A 172 -16.06 0.56 20.18
N ILE A 173 -14.85 0.01 20.08
CA ILE A 173 -13.90 -0.16 21.18
C ILE A 173 -12.56 0.40 20.70
N HIS A 174 -11.87 1.17 21.53
CA HIS A 174 -10.66 1.89 21.11
C HIS A 174 -10.96 2.74 19.86
N ASP A 175 -10.31 2.47 18.74
CA ASP A 175 -10.51 3.11 17.43
C ASP A 175 -11.23 2.21 16.41
N TYR A 176 -11.74 1.05 16.82
CA TYR A 176 -12.31 0.05 15.89
C TYR A 176 -13.53 0.59 15.13
N GLY A 177 -14.34 1.41 15.79
CA GLY A 177 -15.47 2.09 15.15
C GLY A 177 -15.02 3.04 14.03
N LEU A 178 -13.94 3.78 14.26
CA LEU A 178 -13.35 4.71 13.29
C LEU A 178 -12.74 3.96 12.11
N ILE A 179 -12.01 2.87 12.38
CA ILE A 179 -11.41 2.00 11.35
C ILE A 179 -12.51 1.43 10.46
N LYS A 180 -13.56 0.85 11.07
CA LYS A 180 -14.71 0.30 10.34
C LYS A 180 -15.39 1.36 9.46
N GLN A 181 -15.66 2.53 10.02
CA GLN A 181 -16.28 3.63 9.29
C GLN A 181 -15.39 4.07 8.12
N ALA A 182 -14.09 4.23 8.33
CA ALA A 182 -13.14 4.57 7.28
C ALA A 182 -13.15 3.50 6.17
N THR A 183 -13.01 2.21 6.50
CA THR A 183 -13.12 1.08 5.55
C THR A 183 -14.38 1.18 4.68
N GLU A 184 -15.53 1.44 5.29
CA GLU A 184 -16.81 1.56 4.56
C GLU A 184 -16.85 2.76 3.62
N THR A 185 -16.24 3.88 3.98
CA THR A 185 -16.14 5.04 3.06
C THR A 185 -15.24 4.79 1.86
N PHE A 186 -14.26 3.88 1.96
CA PHE A 186 -13.43 3.49 0.82
C PHE A 186 -14.21 2.69 -0.23
N ILE A 187 -15.14 1.82 0.17
CA ILE A 187 -15.78 0.82 -0.71
C ILE A 187 -16.40 1.46 -1.98
N PRO A 188 -17.28 2.49 -1.90
CA PRO A 188 -17.88 3.06 -3.10
C PRO A 188 -16.87 3.73 -4.05
N LYS A 189 -15.76 4.27 -3.52
CA LYS A 189 -14.70 4.89 -4.33
C LYS A 189 -13.79 3.86 -4.96
N LEU A 190 -13.52 2.77 -4.24
CA LEU A 190 -12.76 1.62 -4.71
C LEU A 190 -13.49 0.95 -5.88
N GLU A 191 -14.79 0.69 -5.72
CA GLU A 191 -15.66 0.19 -6.78
C GLU A 191 -15.69 1.13 -7.99
N ASN A 192 -15.70 2.46 -7.76
CA ASN A 192 -15.73 3.45 -8.82
C ASN A 192 -14.51 3.37 -9.77
N VAL A 193 -13.37 2.86 -9.31
CA VAL A 193 -12.15 2.68 -10.11
C VAL A 193 -11.89 1.22 -10.52
N GLY A 194 -12.79 0.29 -10.18
CA GLY A 194 -12.65 -1.13 -10.51
C GLY A 194 -11.47 -1.79 -9.80
N LEU A 195 -11.28 -1.48 -8.52
CA LEU A 195 -10.39 -2.24 -7.64
C LEU A 195 -11.21 -3.34 -6.93
N ASP A 196 -10.56 -4.43 -6.54
CA ASP A 196 -11.15 -5.42 -5.63
C ASP A 196 -10.80 -5.09 -4.17
N PHE A 197 -11.51 -5.67 -3.21
CA PHE A 197 -11.12 -5.60 -1.81
C PHE A 197 -11.42 -6.85 -0.99
N SER A 198 -10.64 -7.11 0.06
CA SER A 198 -10.96 -8.10 1.09
C SER A 198 -10.70 -7.55 2.48
N ILE A 199 -11.17 -8.30 3.47
CA ILE A 199 -10.90 -8.05 4.89
C ILE A 199 -9.78 -8.96 5.38
N MET A 200 -8.80 -8.37 6.07
CA MET A 200 -7.92 -9.08 6.98
C MET A 200 -8.35 -8.82 8.43
N TYR A 201 -8.75 -9.89 9.10
CA TYR A 201 -9.28 -9.85 10.45
C TYR A 201 -8.18 -10.11 11.49
N GLU A 202 -8.13 -9.25 12.51
CA GLU A 202 -7.22 -9.37 13.64
C GLU A 202 -7.89 -10.14 14.78
N ASP A 203 -7.57 -11.43 14.97
CA ASP A 203 -8.31 -12.30 15.90
C ASP A 203 -8.23 -11.86 17.38
N ARG A 204 -7.21 -11.08 17.72
CA ARG A 204 -7.05 -10.40 19.02
C ARG A 204 -8.26 -9.56 19.41
N VAL A 205 -8.95 -8.96 18.43
CA VAL A 205 -10.04 -8.03 18.71
C VAL A 205 -11.23 -8.74 19.34
N ALA A 206 -11.47 -10.01 19.02
CA ALA A 206 -12.48 -10.82 19.70
C ALA A 206 -12.11 -11.14 21.16
N TYR A 207 -10.82 -11.13 21.52
CA TYR A 207 -10.38 -11.41 22.88
C TYR A 207 -10.59 -10.21 23.83
N ILE A 208 -10.53 -8.99 23.29
CA ILE A 208 -10.71 -7.76 24.06
C ILE A 208 -12.17 -7.60 24.50
N ASN A 209 -12.40 -7.59 25.82
CA ASN A 209 -13.71 -7.41 26.44
C ASN A 209 -13.72 -6.19 27.38
N ILE A 210 -14.11 -5.03 26.87
CA ILE A 210 -14.20 -3.80 27.68
C ILE A 210 -15.63 -3.50 28.16
N ASP A 211 -16.66 -4.08 27.52
CA ASP A 211 -18.07 -3.74 27.78
C ASP A 211 -18.71 -4.54 28.92
N GLY A 212 -17.96 -5.47 29.54
CA GLY A 212 -18.47 -6.35 30.59
C GLY A 212 -19.56 -7.33 30.14
N ASN A 213 -19.81 -7.44 28.82
CA ASN A 213 -20.78 -8.36 28.26
C ASN A 213 -20.27 -9.81 28.39
N GLU A 214 -21.11 -10.74 28.81
CA GLU A 214 -20.73 -12.15 29.09
C GLU A 214 -20.47 -12.99 27.82
N SER A 215 -20.48 -12.39 26.62
CA SER A 215 -20.19 -13.11 25.38
C SER A 215 -18.74 -13.63 25.38
N THR A 216 -18.52 -14.86 24.91
CA THR A 216 -17.18 -15.41 24.72
C THR A 216 -16.46 -14.74 23.53
N PRO A 217 -15.12 -14.86 23.41
CA PRO A 217 -14.39 -14.42 22.22
C PRO A 217 -14.97 -15.00 20.92
N VAL A 218 -15.34 -16.28 20.91
CA VAL A 218 -15.99 -16.94 19.77
C VAL A 218 -17.30 -16.26 19.38
N GLU A 219 -18.16 -15.92 20.34
CA GLU A 219 -19.42 -15.23 20.04
C GLU A 219 -19.21 -13.79 19.54
N ARG A 220 -18.12 -13.13 19.93
CA ARG A 220 -17.75 -11.82 19.37
C ARG A 220 -17.23 -11.95 17.93
N ALA A 221 -16.32 -12.89 17.67
CA ALA A 221 -15.85 -13.19 16.31
C ALA A 221 -17.01 -13.59 15.38
N LYS A 222 -18.02 -14.33 15.88
CA LYS A 222 -19.25 -14.63 15.10
C LYS A 222 -20.03 -13.38 14.72
N LYS A 223 -20.13 -12.38 15.60
CA LYS A 223 -20.77 -11.10 15.27
C LYS A 223 -19.98 -10.37 14.20
N ASP A 224 -18.66 -10.35 14.32
CA ASP A 224 -17.76 -9.72 13.37
C ASP A 224 -17.84 -10.39 11.99
N PHE A 225 -17.82 -11.72 11.93
CA PHE A 225 -17.96 -12.47 10.67
C PHE A 225 -19.34 -12.33 10.04
N ASN A 226 -20.40 -12.28 10.87
CA ASN A 226 -21.74 -11.99 10.37
C ASN A 226 -21.86 -10.54 9.83
N TYR A 227 -21.14 -9.58 10.42
CA TYR A 227 -21.05 -8.22 9.90
C TYR A 227 -20.35 -8.18 8.53
N ILE A 228 -19.18 -8.82 8.41
CA ILE A 228 -18.45 -8.95 7.13
C ILE A 228 -19.37 -9.55 6.05
N LYS A 229 -20.11 -10.61 6.38
CA LYS A 229 -21.08 -11.24 5.47
C LYS A 229 -22.20 -10.30 5.05
N GLN A 230 -22.73 -9.50 5.96
CA GLN A 230 -23.90 -8.66 5.70
C GLN A 230 -23.53 -7.37 4.94
N GLU A 231 -22.38 -6.79 5.25
CA GLU A 231 -21.98 -5.48 4.72
C GLU A 231 -21.00 -5.57 3.55
N TYR A 232 -20.02 -6.46 3.60
CA TYR A 232 -18.93 -6.48 2.63
C TYR A 232 -19.14 -7.50 1.51
N PHE A 233 -19.74 -8.66 1.80
CA PHE A 233 -19.98 -9.70 0.80
C PHE A 233 -21.07 -9.34 -0.22
N THR A 234 -21.78 -8.23 -0.01
CA THR A 234 -22.77 -7.70 -0.96
C THR A 234 -22.12 -6.96 -2.14
N SER A 235 -20.86 -6.56 -2.02
CA SER A 235 -20.13 -5.93 -3.12
C SER A 235 -19.70 -6.96 -4.16
N SER A 236 -19.85 -6.61 -5.44
CA SER A 236 -19.30 -7.38 -6.56
C SER A 236 -17.78 -7.29 -6.66
N ASN A 237 -17.17 -6.31 -5.98
CA ASN A 237 -15.73 -6.08 -5.93
C ASN A 237 -15.10 -6.70 -4.68
N TYR A 238 -15.86 -7.44 -3.87
CA TYR A 238 -15.26 -8.25 -2.82
C TYR A 238 -14.42 -9.36 -3.46
N LEU A 239 -13.14 -9.42 -3.12
CA LEU A 239 -12.14 -10.30 -3.73
C LEU A 239 -12.58 -11.76 -3.64
N GLU A 240 -12.68 -12.37 -4.81
CA GLU A 240 -12.91 -13.80 -4.99
C GLU A 240 -11.69 -14.45 -5.65
N PHE A 241 -11.30 -15.61 -5.13
CA PHE A 241 -10.28 -16.45 -5.73
C PHE A 241 -10.80 -17.88 -5.84
N ASN A 242 -10.67 -18.50 -7.02
CA ASN A 242 -11.25 -19.80 -7.32
C ASN A 242 -12.75 -19.92 -6.99
N GLY A 243 -13.50 -18.81 -7.13
CA GLY A 243 -14.95 -18.74 -6.91
C GLY A 243 -15.38 -18.61 -5.44
N ASN A 244 -14.43 -18.44 -4.50
CA ASN A 244 -14.74 -18.19 -3.09
C ASN A 244 -14.22 -16.83 -2.66
N LYS A 245 -15.00 -16.14 -1.81
CA LYS A 245 -14.58 -14.90 -1.16
C LYS A 245 -13.42 -15.16 -0.20
N ILE A 246 -12.45 -14.25 -0.14
CA ILE A 246 -11.30 -14.36 0.76
C ILE A 246 -11.54 -13.59 2.05
N ILE A 247 -11.29 -14.22 3.20
CA ILE A 247 -11.03 -13.52 4.46
C ILE A 247 -9.65 -13.95 4.94
N SER A 248 -8.74 -13.00 5.09
CA SER A 248 -7.44 -13.25 5.73
C SER A 248 -7.57 -13.07 7.23
N VAL A 249 -6.77 -13.80 8.00
CA VAL A 249 -6.66 -13.65 9.45
C VAL A 249 -5.20 -13.31 9.75
N PHE A 250 -4.96 -12.15 10.36
CA PHE A 250 -3.61 -11.77 10.81
C PHE A 250 -3.27 -12.57 12.08
N GLY A 251 -2.75 -13.78 11.85
CA GLY A 251 -2.66 -14.85 12.83
C GLY A 251 -3.27 -16.13 12.27
N PRO A 252 -4.09 -16.90 13.02
CA PRO A 252 -4.65 -16.55 14.34
C PRO A 252 -3.68 -16.78 15.50
N HIS A 253 -3.60 -15.80 16.40
CA HIS A 253 -2.72 -15.84 17.58
C HIS A 253 -3.48 -16.00 18.92
N TYR A 254 -4.78 -15.71 18.94
CA TYR A 254 -5.61 -15.69 20.15
C TYR A 254 -6.69 -16.77 20.12
N LEU A 255 -7.36 -16.93 18.98
CA LEU A 255 -8.31 -18.00 18.71
C LEU A 255 -7.56 -19.14 18.01
N THR A 256 -6.87 -19.99 18.78
CA THR A 256 -5.91 -20.95 18.21
C THR A 256 -6.46 -22.37 18.06
N ASN A 257 -7.78 -22.55 18.08
CA ASN A 257 -8.42 -23.87 18.05
C ASN A 257 -9.36 -24.03 16.85
N ALA A 258 -9.16 -25.11 16.08
CA ALA A 258 -10.00 -25.48 14.94
C ALA A 258 -11.50 -25.58 15.27
N HIS A 259 -11.86 -25.99 16.49
CA HIS A 259 -13.27 -26.06 16.90
C HIS A 259 -13.89 -24.66 17.05
N GLU A 260 -13.12 -23.69 17.56
CA GLU A 260 -13.56 -22.30 17.69
C GLU A 260 -13.79 -21.69 16.31
N TRP A 261 -12.86 -21.89 15.38
CA TRP A 261 -13.01 -21.46 13.99
C TRP A 261 -14.16 -22.15 13.27
N GLY A 262 -14.46 -23.42 13.60
CA GLY A 262 -15.67 -24.07 13.12
C GLY A 262 -16.95 -23.43 13.62
N ALA A 263 -16.98 -22.99 14.88
CA ALA A 263 -18.12 -22.25 15.43
C ALA A 263 -18.25 -20.83 14.85
N ILE A 264 -17.14 -20.17 14.52
CA ILE A 264 -17.11 -18.85 13.88
C ILE A 264 -17.64 -18.96 12.45
N ASN A 265 -17.12 -19.90 11.66
CA ASN A 265 -17.54 -20.10 10.27
C ASN A 265 -18.98 -20.62 10.13
N SER A 266 -19.62 -21.07 11.21
CA SER A 266 -21.01 -21.53 11.16
C SER A 266 -22.02 -20.40 10.85
N VAL A 267 -21.59 -19.13 10.78
CA VAL A 267 -22.42 -18.01 10.32
C VAL A 267 -22.62 -18.02 8.80
N PHE A 268 -21.75 -18.72 8.07
CA PHE A 268 -21.84 -18.90 6.63
C PHE A 268 -22.68 -20.13 6.28
N ASN A 269 -23.45 -20.01 5.20
CA ASN A 269 -24.07 -21.12 4.52
C ASN A 269 -23.05 -21.75 3.58
N THR A 270 -23.25 -23.01 3.20
CA THR A 270 -22.33 -23.73 2.28
C THR A 270 -22.06 -22.98 0.97
N SER A 271 -23.01 -22.19 0.46
CA SER A 271 -22.85 -21.41 -0.78
C SER A 271 -22.14 -20.07 -0.62
N ASP A 272 -21.95 -19.59 0.62
CA ASP A 272 -21.30 -18.30 0.93
C ASP A 272 -20.11 -18.44 1.89
N THR A 273 -19.63 -19.68 2.13
CA THR A 273 -18.44 -19.96 2.94
C THR A 273 -17.20 -19.35 2.27
N PRO A 274 -16.46 -18.47 2.98
CA PRO A 274 -15.23 -17.92 2.45
C PRO A 274 -14.06 -18.90 2.54
N SER A 275 -13.03 -18.63 1.76
CA SER A 275 -11.70 -19.19 1.97
C SER A 275 -10.98 -18.42 3.06
N LEU A 276 -10.58 -19.10 4.15
CA LEU A 276 -9.79 -18.48 5.20
C LEU A 276 -8.30 -18.65 4.95
N ILE A 277 -7.58 -17.53 5.02
CA ILE A 277 -6.13 -17.48 4.83
C ILE A 277 -5.48 -17.10 6.15
N SER A 278 -4.53 -17.89 6.66
CA SER A 278 -3.78 -17.57 7.88
C SER A 278 -2.40 -17.01 7.57
N LEU A 279 -1.78 -16.39 8.57
CA LEU A 279 -0.33 -16.26 8.60
C LEU A 279 0.31 -17.67 8.56
N TRP A 280 1.50 -17.77 7.96
CA TRP A 280 2.18 -19.05 7.75
C TRP A 280 2.34 -19.91 9.01
N GLY A 281 2.26 -21.23 8.83
CA GLY A 281 2.44 -22.20 9.91
C GLY A 281 1.32 -22.25 10.95
N LEU A 282 0.18 -21.60 10.68
CA LEU A 282 -0.98 -21.56 11.57
C LEU A 282 -2.22 -22.27 10.97
N SER A 283 -2.07 -22.96 9.84
CA SER A 283 -3.13 -23.73 9.17
C SER A 283 -3.99 -24.60 10.11
N ASN A 284 -3.35 -25.33 11.03
CA ASN A 284 -4.03 -26.21 11.99
C ASN A 284 -5.04 -25.47 12.89
N ASN A 285 -4.84 -24.17 13.13
CA ASN A 285 -5.74 -23.38 13.97
C ASN A 285 -7.09 -23.14 13.29
N LEU A 286 -7.11 -23.01 11.96
CA LEU A 286 -8.34 -22.76 11.17
C LEU A 286 -9.12 -24.04 10.83
N GLY A 287 -8.51 -25.21 11.00
CA GLY A 287 -9.17 -26.50 10.77
C GLY A 287 -9.64 -26.69 9.33
N GLY A 288 -10.83 -27.26 9.14
CA GLY A 288 -11.37 -27.56 7.79
C GLY A 288 -11.78 -26.35 6.94
N TYR A 289 -11.65 -25.13 7.46
CA TYR A 289 -11.95 -23.87 6.76
C TYR A 289 -10.67 -23.15 6.27
N PHE A 290 -9.51 -23.71 6.59
CA PHE A 290 -8.23 -23.27 6.08
C PHE A 290 -8.14 -23.49 4.57
N ASN A 291 -7.69 -22.48 3.84
CA ASN A 291 -7.52 -22.55 2.39
C ASN A 291 -6.21 -21.96 1.88
N GLY A 292 -5.38 -21.36 2.73
CA GLY A 292 -4.14 -20.77 2.27
C GLY A 292 -3.35 -20.05 3.36
N GLU A 293 -2.13 -19.67 3.01
CA GLU A 293 -1.24 -18.93 3.90
C GLU A 293 -0.58 -17.74 3.22
N PHE A 294 -0.18 -16.77 4.04
CA PHE A 294 0.68 -15.66 3.66
C PHE A 294 1.80 -15.48 4.69
N LEU A 295 2.89 -14.85 4.26
CA LEU A 295 4.01 -14.46 5.11
C LEU A 295 3.92 -12.94 5.41
N TRP A 296 4.48 -12.48 6.54
CA TRP A 296 4.65 -11.05 6.83
C TRP A 296 6.12 -10.62 6.67
N VAL A 297 6.43 -9.36 6.97
CA VAL A 297 7.83 -8.90 7.01
C VAL A 297 8.60 -9.67 8.07
N ALA A 298 9.82 -10.11 7.74
CA ALA A 298 10.61 -11.00 8.60
C ALA A 298 12.08 -10.53 8.67
N PRO A 299 12.75 -10.65 9.83
CA PRO A 299 14.14 -10.17 10.00
C PRO A 299 15.17 -10.84 9.08
N ASP A 300 14.89 -12.07 8.66
CA ASP A 300 15.73 -12.89 7.79
C ASP A 300 15.38 -12.76 6.30
N HIS A 301 14.51 -11.81 5.94
CA HIS A 301 14.26 -11.34 4.56
C HIS A 301 13.93 -12.50 3.59
N LEU A 302 14.75 -12.69 2.55
CA LEU A 302 14.59 -13.76 1.57
C LEU A 302 14.67 -15.17 2.16
N ALA A 303 15.41 -15.36 3.26
CA ALA A 303 15.50 -16.68 3.89
C ALA A 303 14.14 -17.13 4.45
N ALA A 304 13.37 -16.22 5.05
CA ALA A 304 12.00 -16.52 5.48
C ALA A 304 11.07 -16.76 4.28
N GLN A 305 11.16 -15.95 3.22
CA GLN A 305 10.36 -16.20 2.02
C GLN A 305 10.67 -17.56 1.39
N ASP A 306 11.95 -17.91 1.25
CA ASP A 306 12.35 -19.21 0.75
C ASP A 306 11.89 -20.34 1.67
N TYR A 307 11.99 -20.15 2.99
CA TYR A 307 11.48 -21.12 3.96
C TYR A 307 9.97 -21.31 3.83
N PHE A 308 9.21 -20.21 3.63
CA PHE A 308 7.78 -20.23 3.38
C PHE A 308 7.43 -21.08 2.17
N TYR A 309 8.01 -20.75 1.02
CA TYR A 309 7.73 -21.47 -0.22
C TYR A 309 8.20 -22.92 -0.22
N ASN A 310 9.28 -23.24 0.50
CA ASN A 310 9.81 -24.60 0.54
C ASN A 310 9.11 -25.51 1.58
N THR A 311 8.47 -24.93 2.60
CA THR A 311 7.95 -25.68 3.75
C THR A 311 6.44 -25.64 3.86
N TYR A 312 5.85 -24.46 3.64
CA TYR A 312 4.43 -24.20 3.89
C TYR A 312 3.62 -24.10 2.61
N ALA A 313 4.21 -23.60 1.51
CA ALA A 313 3.46 -23.45 0.28
C ALA A 313 3.00 -24.79 -0.29
N ASN A 314 1.70 -24.90 -0.59
CA ASN A 314 1.04 -26.11 -1.05
C ASN A 314 0.22 -25.82 -2.30
N THR A 315 0.38 -26.62 -3.34
CA THR A 315 -0.29 -26.40 -4.63
C THR A 315 -1.82 -26.58 -4.61
N ASN A 316 -2.37 -27.17 -3.53
CA ASN A 316 -3.82 -27.30 -3.35
C ASN A 316 -4.42 -26.18 -2.51
N GLU A 317 -3.60 -25.25 -2.04
CA GLU A 317 -3.96 -24.14 -1.18
C GLU A 317 -3.58 -22.82 -1.86
N ILE A 318 -4.15 -21.72 -1.40
CA ILE A 318 -3.84 -20.38 -1.87
C ILE A 318 -2.54 -19.93 -1.20
N ASN A 319 -1.52 -19.67 -2.01
CA ASN A 319 -0.23 -19.18 -1.55
C ASN A 319 -0.12 -17.70 -1.89
N ILE A 320 -0.15 -16.83 -0.89
CA ILE A 320 -0.01 -15.39 -1.11
C ILE A 320 1.46 -15.03 -0.99
N GLY A 321 2.02 -14.43 -2.04
CA GLY A 321 3.37 -13.88 -2.00
C GLY A 321 3.40 -12.55 -1.27
N SER A 322 4.51 -12.26 -0.59
CA SER A 322 4.61 -11.12 0.33
C SER A 322 5.78 -10.24 -0.06
N THR A 323 5.51 -8.99 -0.42
CA THR A 323 6.52 -8.04 -0.89
C THR A 323 6.56 -6.83 0.03
N TYR A 324 7.74 -6.42 0.47
CA TYR A 324 7.92 -5.31 1.41
C TYR A 324 9.18 -4.49 1.09
N PRO A 325 9.18 -3.18 1.38
CA PRO A 325 10.29 -2.30 1.04
C PRO A 325 11.47 -2.34 2.02
N GLY A 326 11.21 -2.82 3.23
CA GLY A 326 12.09 -2.77 4.39
C GLY A 326 11.26 -2.88 5.67
N PHE A 327 11.88 -2.69 6.82
CA PHE A 327 11.21 -2.63 8.11
C PHE A 327 12.01 -1.78 9.08
N LYS A 328 11.38 -0.77 9.67
CA LYS A 328 11.99 0.07 10.70
C LYS A 328 10.90 0.65 11.58
N SER A 329 10.55 -0.11 12.62
CA SER A 329 9.41 0.25 13.47
C SER A 329 9.69 1.45 14.37
N TYR A 330 8.72 2.35 14.42
CA TYR A 330 8.67 3.48 15.34
C TYR A 330 7.97 3.11 16.67
N TYR A 331 7.38 1.92 16.81
CA TYR A 331 6.52 1.59 17.96
C TYR A 331 7.22 1.69 19.32
N ALA A 332 8.49 1.31 19.43
CA ALA A 332 9.22 1.47 20.70
C ALA A 332 9.51 2.94 21.03
N GLU A 333 9.97 3.71 20.03
CA GLU A 333 10.19 5.16 20.22
C GLU A 333 8.90 5.91 20.47
N GLY A 334 7.78 5.45 19.90
CA GLY A 334 6.43 5.98 20.12
C GLY A 334 5.75 5.52 21.41
N GLY A 335 6.39 4.65 22.20
CA GLY A 335 5.87 4.15 23.48
C GLY A 335 4.73 3.13 23.36
N TRP A 336 4.61 2.43 22.23
CA TRP A 336 3.60 1.41 21.97
C TRP A 336 4.12 -0.03 22.05
N SER A 337 5.44 -0.23 22.12
CA SER A 337 6.02 -1.55 22.33
C SER A 337 7.24 -1.50 23.25
N ASP A 338 7.49 -2.60 23.96
CA ASP A 338 8.70 -2.79 24.77
C ASP A 338 9.90 -3.27 23.92
N GLY A 339 9.90 -2.98 22.62
CA GLY A 339 10.99 -3.27 21.71
C GLY A 339 10.97 -4.64 21.04
N ILE A 340 9.84 -5.36 21.08
CA ILE A 340 9.69 -6.65 20.37
C ILE A 340 9.93 -6.52 18.86
N ASN A 341 9.72 -5.31 18.31
CA ASN A 341 9.89 -4.96 16.91
C ASN A 341 11.11 -4.05 16.66
N ASN A 342 12.13 -4.05 17.54
CA ASN A 342 13.34 -3.20 17.41
C ASN A 342 14.40 -3.73 16.44
N TRP A 343 14.04 -4.63 15.53
CA TRP A 343 14.91 -5.05 14.45
C TRP A 343 14.70 -4.17 13.23
N GLU A 344 15.69 -4.12 12.34
CA GLU A 344 15.64 -3.31 11.12
C GLU A 344 15.97 -4.20 9.92
N LEU A 345 15.18 -4.06 8.86
CA LEU A 345 15.50 -4.56 7.54
C LEU A 345 15.70 -3.35 6.63
N PRO A 346 16.95 -3.04 6.22
CA PRO A 346 17.22 -1.84 5.45
C PRO A 346 16.55 -1.89 4.08
N GLU A 347 16.18 -0.72 3.56
CA GLU A 347 15.50 -0.60 2.26
C GLU A 347 16.48 -0.78 1.09
N ASN A 348 17.78 -0.63 1.34
CA ASN A 348 18.87 -0.80 0.37
C ASN A 348 18.60 -0.03 -0.94
N ASN A 349 18.15 1.22 -0.84
CA ASN A 349 17.73 2.05 -1.96
C ASN A 349 16.70 1.38 -2.90
N GLY A 350 15.80 0.58 -2.34
CA GLY A 350 14.75 -0.16 -3.04
C GLY A 350 15.13 -1.57 -3.49
N LEU A 351 16.38 -2.01 -3.28
CA LEU A 351 16.78 -3.39 -3.61
C LEU A 351 15.98 -4.43 -2.81
N THR A 352 15.70 -4.16 -1.53
CA THR A 352 14.91 -5.04 -0.66
C THR A 352 13.50 -5.28 -1.23
N PHE A 353 12.86 -4.22 -1.77
CA PHE A 353 11.58 -4.32 -2.45
C PHE A 353 11.66 -5.19 -3.71
N ILE A 354 12.64 -4.94 -4.57
CA ILE A 354 12.82 -5.68 -5.82
C ILE A 354 13.12 -7.16 -5.57
N GLU A 355 13.93 -7.47 -4.56
CA GLU A 355 14.25 -8.85 -4.18
C GLU A 355 12.99 -9.61 -3.73
N THR A 356 12.20 -9.04 -2.83
CA THR A 356 10.98 -9.68 -2.32
C THR A 356 9.90 -9.78 -3.39
N LEU A 357 9.79 -8.78 -4.27
CA LEU A 357 8.85 -8.77 -5.40
C LEU A 357 9.21 -9.85 -6.43
N ASN A 358 10.48 -9.93 -6.83
CA ASN A 358 10.96 -10.93 -7.77
C ASN A 358 10.78 -12.34 -7.20
N ASN A 359 11.11 -12.54 -5.92
CA ASN A 359 10.94 -13.85 -5.29
C ASN A 359 9.47 -14.27 -5.25
N SER A 360 8.56 -13.39 -4.81
CA SER A 360 7.12 -13.63 -4.81
C SER A 360 6.56 -13.91 -6.21
N SER A 361 7.08 -13.22 -7.23
CA SER A 361 6.65 -13.41 -8.62
C SER A 361 7.13 -14.73 -9.23
N LEU A 362 8.31 -15.24 -8.84
CA LEU A 362 8.90 -16.45 -9.43
C LEU A 362 8.46 -17.75 -8.74
N LYS A 363 7.98 -17.67 -7.49
CA LYS A 363 7.58 -18.83 -6.70
C LYS A 363 6.10 -19.18 -6.92
N SER A 364 5.62 -20.21 -6.23
CA SER A 364 4.26 -20.76 -6.34
C SER A 364 3.13 -19.84 -5.85
N ALA A 365 3.40 -18.55 -5.60
CA ALA A 365 2.35 -17.63 -5.19
C ALA A 365 1.26 -17.48 -6.26
N ASP A 366 0.00 -17.53 -5.84
CA ASP A 366 -1.17 -17.34 -6.69
C ASP A 366 -1.41 -15.86 -7.01
N PHE A 367 -1.16 -14.99 -6.02
CA PHE A 367 -1.12 -13.53 -6.16
C PHE A 367 -0.15 -12.93 -5.15
N ILE A 368 0.10 -11.63 -5.28
CA ILE A 368 1.07 -10.89 -4.44
C ILE A 368 0.30 -9.94 -3.53
N GLN A 369 0.65 -9.93 -2.24
CA GLN A 369 0.31 -8.93 -1.25
C GLN A 369 1.52 -8.00 -1.06
N LEU A 370 1.29 -6.69 -1.23
CA LEU A 370 2.23 -5.63 -0.90
C LEU A 370 2.03 -5.22 0.56
N ILE A 371 3.13 -5.24 1.31
CA ILE A 371 3.21 -4.97 2.74
C ILE A 371 4.05 -3.69 2.88
N THR A 372 3.42 -2.54 3.05
CA THR A 372 1.98 -2.21 3.10
C THR A 372 1.73 -0.95 2.26
N TRP A 373 0.49 -0.51 2.09
CA TRP A 373 0.25 0.82 1.54
C TRP A 373 0.81 1.88 2.50
N ASN A 374 0.38 1.86 3.76
CA ASN A 374 0.54 2.98 4.68
C ASN A 374 0.77 2.60 6.16
N ASP A 375 1.42 1.47 6.46
CA ASP A 375 1.90 1.22 7.83
C ASP A 375 3.17 2.05 8.10
N PHE A 376 2.94 3.32 8.42
CA PHE A 376 3.97 4.26 8.82
C PHE A 376 4.63 3.90 10.15
N GLY A 377 3.92 3.20 11.04
CA GLY A 377 4.44 2.77 12.34
C GLY A 377 5.47 1.66 12.22
N GLU A 378 5.33 0.77 11.23
CA GLU A 378 6.30 -0.29 10.93
C GLU A 378 7.42 0.12 9.97
N GLY A 379 7.23 1.18 9.19
CA GLY A 379 8.20 1.57 8.17
C GLY A 379 8.09 0.74 6.89
N THR A 380 6.92 0.14 6.61
CA THR A 380 6.71 -0.76 5.47
C THR A 380 5.92 -0.11 4.33
N MET A 381 5.62 1.18 4.41
CA MET A 381 4.76 1.89 3.44
C MET A 381 5.33 1.90 2.01
N LEU A 382 4.44 1.70 1.04
CA LEU A 382 4.68 1.96 -0.39
C LEU A 382 4.09 3.30 -0.82
N GLU A 383 3.16 3.86 -0.03
CA GLU A 383 2.63 5.21 -0.25
C GLU A 383 3.80 6.20 -0.40
N PRO A 384 3.73 7.15 -1.36
CA PRO A 384 4.78 8.13 -1.53
C PRO A 384 5.09 8.91 -0.27
N THR A 385 6.37 9.05 0.05
CA THR A 385 6.86 9.78 1.23
C THR A 385 7.78 10.94 0.84
N ALA A 386 8.01 11.86 1.77
CA ALA A 386 9.06 12.88 1.65
C ALA A 386 10.46 12.26 1.46
N GLN A 387 10.69 11.04 1.95
CA GLN A 387 11.97 10.34 1.89
C GLN A 387 12.16 9.54 0.60
N PHE A 388 11.08 8.99 0.05
CA PHE A 388 11.14 8.04 -1.06
C PHE A 388 10.51 8.55 -2.35
N GLY A 389 9.72 9.62 -2.31
CA GLY A 389 8.93 10.05 -3.46
C GLY A 389 8.08 8.91 -3.97
N TYR A 390 8.04 8.71 -5.29
CA TYR A 390 7.28 7.62 -5.92
C TYR A 390 8.09 6.34 -6.15
N LYS A 391 9.29 6.19 -5.56
CA LYS A 391 10.24 5.11 -5.88
C LYS A 391 9.62 3.71 -5.93
N TYR A 392 8.86 3.32 -4.92
CA TYR A 392 8.25 1.98 -4.88
C TYR A 392 7.12 1.82 -5.89
N LEU A 393 6.37 2.90 -6.15
CA LEU A 393 5.31 2.91 -7.16
C LEU A 393 5.88 2.81 -8.58
N THR A 394 7.01 3.47 -8.87
CA THR A 394 7.68 3.36 -10.17
C THR A 394 8.31 1.97 -10.38
N MET A 395 8.90 1.39 -9.33
CA MET A 395 9.36 -0.01 -9.36
C MET A 395 8.20 -0.99 -9.60
N LEU A 396 7.03 -0.71 -9.02
CA LEU A 396 5.85 -1.52 -9.26
C LEU A 396 5.26 -1.33 -10.67
N GLN A 397 5.34 -0.12 -11.25
CA GLN A 397 4.98 0.12 -12.65
C GLN A 397 5.83 -0.74 -13.60
N GLU A 398 7.14 -0.84 -13.36
CA GLU A 398 8.03 -1.70 -14.14
C GLU A 398 7.63 -3.18 -14.04
N TYR A 399 7.35 -3.67 -12.82
CA TYR A 399 6.90 -5.05 -12.62
C TYR A 399 5.57 -5.35 -13.31
N THR A 400 4.59 -4.46 -13.11
CA THR A 400 3.22 -4.64 -13.65
C THR A 400 3.16 -4.44 -15.17
N GLY A 401 4.18 -3.81 -15.76
CA GLY A 401 4.17 -3.38 -17.15
C GLY A 401 3.17 -2.25 -17.40
N SER A 402 2.83 -1.50 -16.35
CA SER A 402 2.04 -0.28 -16.46
C SER A 402 2.78 0.72 -17.36
N LYS A 403 2.06 1.37 -18.28
CA LYS A 403 2.63 2.32 -19.24
C LYS A 403 2.87 3.71 -18.66
N PHE A 404 2.46 3.93 -17.42
CA PHE A 404 2.54 5.21 -16.73
C PHE A 404 3.91 5.41 -16.09
N ASP A 405 4.25 6.66 -15.80
CA ASP A 405 5.50 7.04 -15.16
C ASP A 405 5.31 7.91 -13.91
N GLU A 406 6.41 8.36 -13.33
CA GLU A 406 6.45 9.21 -12.13
C GLU A 406 5.63 10.51 -12.28
N ASN A 407 5.54 11.08 -13.48
CA ASN A 407 4.82 12.33 -13.73
C ASN A 407 3.31 12.11 -13.77
N ASP A 408 2.87 10.93 -14.22
CA ASP A 408 1.47 10.53 -14.14
C ASP A 408 1.04 10.39 -12.67
N LEU A 409 1.89 9.77 -11.84
CA LEU A 409 1.69 9.70 -10.38
C LEU A 409 1.69 11.10 -9.75
N ALA A 410 2.64 11.96 -10.13
CA ALA A 410 2.69 13.35 -9.67
C ALA A 410 1.45 14.16 -10.09
N THR A 411 0.80 13.83 -11.20
CA THR A 411 -0.46 14.46 -11.62
C THR A 411 -1.59 14.16 -10.63
N ALA A 412 -1.67 12.92 -10.10
CA ALA A 412 -2.62 12.58 -9.05
C ALA A 412 -2.36 13.37 -7.76
N THR A 413 -1.10 13.54 -7.37
CA THR A 413 -0.72 14.37 -6.20
C THR A 413 -1.06 15.84 -6.41
N LYS A 414 -0.82 16.39 -7.60
CA LYS A 414 -1.19 17.78 -7.93
C LYS A 414 -2.71 17.99 -7.92
N LEU A 415 -3.49 17.00 -8.38
CA LEU A 415 -4.94 17.02 -8.26
C LEU A 415 -5.39 17.05 -6.78
N TYR A 416 -4.80 16.21 -5.93
CA TYR A 416 -5.04 16.23 -4.48
C TYR A 416 -4.72 17.61 -3.88
N ASN A 417 -3.52 18.13 -4.16
CA ASN A 417 -3.09 19.44 -3.65
C ASN A 417 -4.02 20.57 -4.12
N ALA A 418 -4.49 20.53 -5.38
CA ALA A 418 -5.46 21.51 -5.88
C ALA A 418 -6.80 21.41 -5.14
N ARG A 419 -7.28 20.19 -4.83
CA ARG A 419 -8.50 20.01 -4.03
C ARG A 419 -8.37 20.68 -2.66
N LYS A 420 -7.23 20.49 -1.99
CA LYS A 420 -6.95 21.10 -0.68
C LYS A 420 -6.79 22.61 -0.74
N THR A 421 -6.05 23.10 -1.73
CA THR A 421 -5.78 24.54 -1.92
C THR A 421 -7.05 25.33 -2.20
N TYR A 422 -7.94 24.79 -3.03
CA TYR A 422 -9.16 25.48 -3.48
C TYR A 422 -10.44 24.93 -2.85
N ASN A 423 -10.36 24.37 -1.62
CA ASN A 423 -11.49 23.75 -0.93
C ASN A 423 -12.71 24.68 -0.79
N ASN A 424 -12.47 25.99 -0.67
CA ASN A 424 -13.49 27.03 -0.51
C ASN A 424 -13.97 27.63 -1.84
N ASN A 425 -13.53 27.14 -3.01
CA ASN A 425 -14.00 27.58 -4.32
C ASN A 425 -14.84 26.47 -5.01
N PRO A 426 -16.18 26.52 -4.93
CA PRO A 426 -17.04 25.48 -5.49
C PRO A 426 -16.91 25.31 -7.01
N ARG A 427 -16.55 26.38 -7.75
CA ARG A 427 -16.37 26.28 -9.20
C ARG A 427 -15.12 25.49 -9.53
N ILE A 428 -14.00 25.82 -8.89
CA ILE A 428 -12.76 25.04 -9.05
C ILE A 428 -12.99 23.59 -8.62
N GLN A 429 -13.65 23.33 -7.50
CA GLN A 429 -13.95 21.95 -7.07
C GLN A 429 -14.75 21.16 -8.12
N ASN A 430 -15.72 21.78 -8.79
CA ASN A 430 -16.44 21.11 -9.88
C ASN A 430 -15.55 20.83 -11.11
N ILE A 431 -14.60 21.71 -11.44
CA ILE A 431 -13.59 21.43 -12.47
C ILE A 431 -12.67 20.26 -12.05
N LEU A 432 -12.30 20.20 -10.77
CA LEU A 432 -11.47 19.10 -10.23
C LEU A 432 -12.23 17.77 -10.22
N ASN A 433 -13.55 17.77 -10.00
CA ASN A 433 -14.39 16.58 -10.14
C ASN A 433 -14.37 16.04 -11.59
N ASN A 434 -14.48 16.91 -12.60
CA ASN A 434 -14.28 16.51 -13.99
C ASN A 434 -12.86 15.98 -14.23
N SER A 435 -11.87 16.59 -13.58
CA SER A 435 -10.47 16.16 -13.68
C SER A 435 -10.26 14.75 -13.13
N TYR A 436 -10.90 14.39 -12.02
CA TYR A 436 -10.93 13.01 -11.53
C TYR A 436 -11.53 12.04 -12.56
N ILE A 437 -12.65 12.40 -13.20
CA ILE A 437 -13.24 11.60 -14.28
C ILE A 437 -12.26 11.46 -15.46
N TYR A 438 -11.53 12.52 -15.81
CA TYR A 438 -10.51 12.46 -16.86
C TYR A 438 -9.31 11.60 -16.47
N MET A 439 -8.90 11.59 -15.19
CA MET A 439 -7.87 10.65 -14.70
C MET A 439 -8.33 9.20 -14.90
N LYS A 440 -9.57 8.86 -14.54
CA LYS A 440 -10.13 7.52 -14.78
C LYS A 440 -10.16 7.13 -16.26
N GLN A 441 -10.40 8.10 -17.15
CA GLN A 441 -10.37 7.93 -18.60
C GLN A 441 -8.96 7.94 -19.19
N LEU A 442 -7.91 7.94 -18.35
CA LEU A 442 -6.51 8.01 -18.72
C LEU A 442 -6.14 9.26 -19.55
N LYS A 443 -6.91 10.34 -19.41
CA LYS A 443 -6.68 11.64 -20.07
C LYS A 443 -5.78 12.55 -19.22
N ILE A 444 -4.67 12.00 -18.71
CA ILE A 444 -3.77 12.67 -17.75
C ILE A 444 -3.21 13.97 -18.32
N ASN A 445 -2.85 14.01 -19.60
CA ASN A 445 -2.41 15.24 -20.28
C ASN A 445 -3.48 16.35 -20.33
N ARG A 446 -4.77 16.01 -20.31
CA ARG A 446 -5.85 17.01 -20.18
C ARG A 446 -5.88 17.55 -18.76
N VAL A 447 -5.79 16.67 -17.76
CA VAL A 447 -5.76 17.04 -16.34
C VAL A 447 -4.58 17.97 -16.05
N ASN A 448 -3.40 17.68 -16.58
CA ASN A 448 -2.23 18.56 -16.47
C ASN A 448 -2.48 19.97 -17.00
N ARG A 449 -3.14 20.11 -18.15
CA ARG A 449 -3.54 21.41 -18.70
C ARG A 449 -4.55 22.14 -17.81
N ILE A 450 -5.53 21.40 -17.26
CA ILE A 450 -6.55 21.96 -16.37
C ILE A 450 -5.90 22.48 -15.08
N LEU A 451 -5.04 21.69 -14.45
CA LEU A 451 -4.37 22.09 -13.20
C LEU A 451 -3.47 23.32 -13.43
N GLN A 452 -2.66 23.35 -14.49
CA GLN A 452 -1.89 24.54 -14.85
C GLN A 452 -2.77 25.78 -15.14
N ALA A 453 -3.94 25.58 -15.74
CA ALA A 453 -4.88 26.67 -15.99
C ALA A 453 -5.49 27.20 -14.68
N ILE A 454 -5.81 26.32 -13.73
CA ILE A 454 -6.25 26.71 -12.39
C ILE A 454 -5.14 27.48 -11.68
N ASP A 455 -3.93 26.93 -11.59
CA ASP A 455 -2.80 27.59 -10.91
C ASP A 455 -2.57 29.01 -11.44
N ARG A 456 -2.67 29.18 -12.77
CA ARG A 456 -2.44 30.47 -13.42
C ARG A 456 -3.62 31.43 -13.37
N TYR A 457 -4.87 30.95 -13.32
CA TYR A 457 -6.07 31.76 -13.53
C TYR A 457 -7.14 31.60 -12.45
N HIS A 458 -6.85 30.97 -11.31
CA HIS A 458 -7.80 30.71 -10.22
C HIS A 458 -8.53 31.97 -9.73
N GLU A 459 -7.89 33.15 -9.74
CA GLU A 459 -8.53 34.43 -9.36
C GLU A 459 -9.71 34.82 -10.28
N SER A 460 -9.78 34.24 -11.48
CA SER A 460 -10.82 34.51 -12.48
C SER A 460 -11.93 33.45 -12.55
N ILE A 461 -11.84 32.39 -11.75
CA ILE A 461 -12.76 31.22 -11.73
C ILE A 461 -13.75 31.35 -10.58
#